data_AF-A0AAD9IUC0-F1
#
_entry.id   AF-A0AAD9IUC0-F1
#
_cell.length_a   1.000
_cell.length_b   1.000
_cell.length_c   1.000
_cell.angle_alpha   90.00
_cell.angle_beta   90.00
_cell.angle_gamma   90.00
#
_symmetry.space_group_name_H-M   'P 1'
#
loop_
_entity.id
_entity.type
_entity.pdbx_description
1 polymer ?
#
loop_
_entity_poly.entity_id
_entity_poly.type
_entity_poly.pdbx_seq_one_letter_code
_entity_poly.pdbx_strand_id
1 'polypeptide(L)'
;MAEFKDASLWKKLAFLFIVVAHTLELHGFSSGVLAGYNSVRIATIIGFLCLLVAFGLALCYVFLDELSDSKPTLICFIIFSWIAAFALIIGVAFLAIDNTSTYNESYTYPSMLLCVGGILSGIAGVFGILEIVGVKA
;
A
#
# COMPACT_ATOMS: atom_id res chain seq x y z
N MET A 1 -10.19 16.05 13.93
CA MET A 1 -10.74 16.43 12.60
C MET A 1 -10.28 17.80 12.12
N ALA A 2 -9.91 18.75 13.01
CA ALA A 2 -9.34 20.03 12.59
C ALA A 2 -7.97 19.87 11.90
N GLU A 3 -7.07 19.05 12.45
CA GLU A 3 -5.75 18.75 11.86
C GLU A 3 -5.83 18.17 10.44
N PHE A 4 -6.78 17.24 10.20
CA PHE A 4 -7.03 16.72 8.85
C PHE A 4 -7.50 17.81 7.89
N LYS A 5 -8.24 18.82 8.37
CA LYS A 5 -8.74 19.91 7.53
C LYS A 5 -7.60 20.82 7.08
N ASP A 6 -6.60 21.04 7.93
CA ASP A 6 -5.51 21.97 7.70
C ASP A 6 -4.30 21.32 6.97
N ALA A 7 -4.26 19.99 6.90
CA ALA A 7 -3.27 19.25 6.12
C ALA A 7 -3.34 19.58 4.61
N SER A 8 -2.18 19.51 3.93
CA SER A 8 -2.09 19.71 2.49
C SER A 8 -2.96 18.70 1.71
N LEU A 9 -3.34 19.06 0.47
CA LEU A 9 -4.11 18.17 -0.39
C LEU A 9 -3.36 16.84 -0.64
N TRP A 10 -2.04 16.90 -0.83
CA TRP A 10 -1.24 15.71 -1.09
C TRP A 10 -1.18 14.77 0.12
N LYS A 11 -1.07 15.30 1.35
CA LYS A 11 -1.17 14.49 2.58
C LYS A 11 -2.51 13.76 2.67
N LYS A 12 -3.61 14.46 2.36
CA LYS A 12 -4.97 13.88 2.37
C LYS A 12 -5.13 12.79 1.32
N LEU A 13 -4.61 13.01 0.11
CA LEU A 13 -4.63 12.02 -0.96
C LEU A 13 -3.74 10.82 -0.63
N ALA A 14 -2.52 11.02 -0.16
CA ALA A 14 -1.63 9.94 0.28
C ALA A 14 -2.31 9.07 1.37
N PHE A 15 -2.94 9.72 2.36
CA PHE A 15 -3.70 9.05 3.40
C PHE A 15 -4.89 8.26 2.85
N LEU A 16 -5.71 8.86 1.98
CA LEU A 16 -6.85 8.17 1.38
C LEU A 16 -6.40 6.92 0.62
N PHE A 17 -5.39 7.04 -0.24
CA PHE A 17 -4.93 5.94 -1.08
C PHE A 17 -4.30 4.80 -0.26
N ILE A 18 -3.54 5.11 0.79
CA ILE A 18 -2.96 4.06 1.65
C ILE A 18 -4.02 3.33 2.49
N VAL A 19 -5.06 4.04 2.96
CA VAL A 19 -6.18 3.44 3.69
C VAL A 19 -6.98 2.51 2.78
N VAL A 20 -7.29 2.94 1.55
CA VAL A 20 -7.99 2.11 0.57
C VAL A 20 -7.13 0.90 0.19
N ALA A 21 -5.84 1.10 -0.07
CA ALA A 21 -4.90 0.00 -0.35
C ALA A 21 -4.90 -1.05 0.77
N HIS A 22 -4.79 -0.60 2.02
CA HIS A 22 -4.80 -1.49 3.19
C HIS A 22 -6.14 -2.24 3.34
N THR A 23 -7.26 -1.58 3.06
CA THR A 23 -8.59 -2.21 3.13
C THR A 23 -8.77 -3.28 2.06
N LEU A 24 -8.31 -3.01 0.83
CA LEU A 24 -8.33 -3.98 -0.27
C LEU A 24 -7.44 -5.19 0.01
N GLU A 25 -6.27 -4.96 0.60
CA GLU A 25 -5.38 -6.03 1.04
C GLU A 25 -6.05 -6.95 2.06
N LEU A 26 -6.65 -6.40 3.12
CA LEU A 26 -7.37 -7.20 4.12
C LEU A 26 -8.47 -8.05 3.47
N HIS A 27 -9.18 -7.50 2.48
CA HIS A 27 -10.15 -8.26 1.69
C HIS A 27 -9.49 -9.37 0.85
N GLY A 28 -8.38 -9.08 0.16
CA GLY A 28 -7.61 -10.06 -0.60
C GLY A 28 -7.08 -11.22 0.26
N PHE A 29 -6.61 -10.92 1.47
CA PHE A 29 -6.16 -11.91 2.44
C PHE A 29 -7.32 -12.76 2.98
N SER A 30 -8.44 -12.13 3.36
CA SER A 30 -9.63 -12.86 3.85
C SER A 30 -10.23 -13.80 2.81
N SER A 31 -10.06 -13.46 1.52
CA SER A 31 -10.55 -14.24 0.39
C SER A 31 -9.59 -15.35 -0.05
N GLY A 32 -8.48 -15.56 0.66
CA GLY A 32 -7.65 -16.76 0.52
C GLY A 32 -6.47 -16.69 -0.46
N VAL A 33 -5.98 -15.50 -0.86
CA VAL A 33 -4.75 -15.41 -1.70
C VAL A 33 -3.56 -16.19 -1.12
N LEU A 34 -3.48 -16.30 0.20
CA LEU A 34 -2.38 -17.01 0.87
C LEU A 34 -2.31 -18.49 0.52
N ALA A 35 -3.29 -19.08 -0.19
CA ALA A 35 -3.27 -20.48 -0.60
C ALA A 35 -2.28 -20.83 -1.74
N GLY A 36 -1.44 -19.88 -2.19
CA GLY A 36 -0.43 -20.10 -3.22
C GLY A 36 0.93 -20.66 -2.74
N TYR A 37 1.88 -20.75 -3.66
CA TYR A 37 3.25 -21.23 -3.44
C TYR A 37 4.01 -20.41 -2.38
N ASN A 38 4.98 -21.03 -1.71
CA ASN A 38 5.76 -20.41 -0.62
C ASN A 38 6.43 -19.08 -1.02
N SER A 39 6.93 -18.96 -2.25
CA SER A 39 7.56 -17.74 -2.77
C SER A 39 6.58 -16.57 -2.91
N VAL A 40 5.40 -16.83 -3.51
CA VAL A 40 4.30 -15.86 -3.61
C VAL A 40 3.87 -15.43 -2.21
N ARG A 41 3.63 -16.40 -1.33
CA ARG A 41 3.20 -16.16 0.04
C ARG A 41 4.17 -15.25 0.80
N ILE A 42 5.48 -15.48 0.68
CA ILE A 42 6.51 -14.65 1.32
C ILE A 42 6.47 -13.22 0.76
N ALA A 43 6.40 -13.05 -0.57
CA ALA A 43 6.33 -11.73 -1.20
C ALA A 43 5.09 -10.95 -0.75
N THR A 44 3.92 -11.58 -0.72
CA THR A 44 2.67 -10.94 -0.27
C THR A 44 2.71 -10.59 1.21
N ILE A 45 3.29 -11.43 2.08
CA ILE A 45 3.44 -11.13 3.51
C ILE A 45 4.38 -9.93 3.72
N ILE A 46 5.52 -9.88 3.02
CA ILE A 46 6.44 -8.74 3.09
C ILE A 46 5.72 -7.47 2.63
N GLY A 47 4.98 -7.55 1.52
CA GLY A 47 4.18 -6.43 1.01
C GLY A 47 3.18 -5.91 2.04
N PHE A 48 2.43 -6.81 2.67
CA PHE A 48 1.47 -6.48 3.72
C PHE A 48 2.12 -5.83 4.95
N LEU A 49 3.25 -6.37 5.41
CA LEU A 49 3.97 -5.80 6.56
C LEU A 49 4.48 -4.38 6.24
N CYS A 50 5.03 -4.18 5.05
CA CYS A 50 5.44 -2.85 4.60
C CYS A 50 4.24 -1.89 4.46
N LEU A 51 3.10 -2.37 3.97
CA LEU A 51 1.88 -1.58 3.86
C LEU A 51 1.34 -1.21 5.25
N LEU A 52 1.38 -2.12 6.21
CA LEU A 52 0.97 -1.87 7.59
C LEU A 52 1.83 -0.79 8.25
N VAL A 53 3.15 -0.83 8.02
CA VAL A 53 4.07 0.22 8.48
C VAL A 53 3.75 1.55 7.78
N ALA A 54 3.54 1.55 6.47
CA ALA A 54 3.18 2.76 5.72
C ALA A 54 1.83 3.35 6.20
N PHE A 55 0.84 2.50 6.46
CA PHE A 55 -0.45 2.89 7.03
C PHE A 55 -0.31 3.50 8.44
N GLY A 56 0.48 2.86 9.31
CA GLY A 56 0.78 3.39 10.63
C GLY A 56 1.50 4.73 10.58
N LEU A 57 2.50 4.87 9.68
CA LEU A 57 3.19 6.14 9.45
C LEU A 57 2.24 7.21 8.92
N ALA A 58 1.32 6.87 8.02
CA ALA A 58 0.33 7.81 7.50
C ALA A 58 -0.64 8.28 8.59
N LEU A 59 -1.08 7.39 9.49
CA LEU A 59 -1.86 7.78 10.67
C LEU A 59 -1.06 8.72 11.57
N CYS A 60 0.18 8.38 11.89
CA CYS A 60 1.04 9.22 12.70
C CYS A 60 1.26 10.60 12.06
N TYR A 61 1.42 10.64 10.75
CA TYR A 61 1.67 11.86 10.01
C TYR A 61 0.46 12.80 9.94
N VAL A 62 -0.74 12.23 10.03
CA VAL A 62 -2.01 12.96 9.95
C VAL A 62 -2.56 13.37 11.31
N PHE A 63 -2.31 12.58 12.36
CA PHE A 63 -2.94 12.75 13.68
C PHE A 63 -1.95 13.06 14.82
N LEU A 64 -0.63 12.97 14.61
CA LEU A 64 0.34 13.44 15.59
C LEU A 64 1.03 14.71 15.09
N ASP A 65 0.73 15.82 15.74
CA ASP A 65 1.33 17.13 15.46
C ASP A 65 2.87 17.08 15.49
N GLU A 66 3.45 16.31 16.42
CA GLU A 66 4.91 16.15 16.59
C GLU A 66 5.60 15.53 15.35
N LEU A 67 4.86 14.75 14.57
CA LEU A 67 5.37 14.00 13.41
C LEU A 67 4.90 14.58 12.08
N SER A 68 3.95 15.51 12.09
CA SER A 68 3.28 16.05 10.91
C SER A 68 4.22 16.77 9.92
N ASP A 69 5.35 17.32 10.40
CA ASP A 69 6.37 17.98 9.57
C ASP A 69 7.72 17.26 9.55
N SER A 70 7.78 16.05 10.10
CA SER A 70 8.99 15.24 10.11
C SER A 70 9.31 14.70 8.71
N LYS A 71 10.32 15.30 8.05
CA LYS A 71 10.85 14.81 6.77
C LYS A 71 11.28 13.34 6.81
N PRO A 72 11.99 12.86 7.86
CA PRO A 72 12.36 11.44 7.96
C PRO A 72 11.14 10.51 7.94
N THR A 73 10.07 10.85 8.66
CA THR A 73 8.85 10.05 8.73
C THR A 73 8.19 9.93 7.37
N LEU A 74 8.13 11.03 6.62
CA LEU A 74 7.54 11.03 5.30
C LEU A 74 8.40 10.27 4.27
N ILE A 75 9.74 10.34 4.37
CA ILE A 75 10.64 9.51 3.57
C ILE A 75 10.43 8.03 3.88
N CYS A 76 10.34 7.66 5.17
CA CYS A 76 10.03 6.28 5.57
C CYS A 76 8.68 5.82 5.01
N PHE A 77 7.65 6.66 5.10
CA PHE A 77 6.34 6.39 4.51
C PHE A 77 6.46 6.08 3.01
N ILE A 78 7.15 6.93 2.24
CA ILE A 78 7.37 6.72 0.80
C ILE A 78 8.05 5.38 0.56
N ILE A 79 9.18 5.12 1.22
CA ILE A 79 9.96 3.89 1.02
C ILE A 79 9.11 2.65 1.31
N PHE A 80 8.42 2.59 2.45
CA PHE A 80 7.58 1.45 2.79
C PHE A 80 6.37 1.30 1.86
N SER A 81 5.78 2.39 1.41
CA SER A 81 4.68 2.41 0.44
C SER A 81 5.10 1.83 -0.91
N TRP A 82 6.32 2.13 -1.37
CA TRP A 82 6.88 1.60 -2.62
C TRP A 82 7.31 0.13 -2.49
N ILE A 83 7.94 -0.25 -1.37
CA ILE A 83 8.28 -1.66 -1.12
C ILE A 83 7.02 -2.51 -1.10
N ALA A 84 5.95 -2.04 -0.43
CA ALA A 84 4.64 -2.68 -0.46
C ALA A 84 4.12 -2.82 -1.90
N ALA A 85 4.10 -1.73 -2.67
CA ALA A 85 3.63 -1.76 -4.06
C ALA A 85 4.35 -2.81 -4.90
N PHE A 86 5.68 -2.83 -4.87
CA PHE A 86 6.47 -3.80 -5.64
C PHE A 86 6.27 -5.23 -5.17
N ALA A 87 6.33 -5.47 -3.86
CA ALA A 87 6.20 -6.83 -3.30
C ALA A 87 4.83 -7.45 -3.63
N LEU A 88 3.76 -6.64 -3.59
CA LEU A 88 2.40 -7.08 -3.90
C LEU A 88 2.20 -7.35 -5.39
N ILE A 89 2.65 -6.43 -6.25
CA ILE A 89 2.56 -6.60 -7.71
C ILE A 89 3.39 -7.81 -8.17
N ILE A 90 4.61 -7.97 -7.65
CA ILE A 90 5.47 -9.11 -7.96
C ILE A 90 4.82 -10.41 -7.48
N GLY A 91 4.29 -10.45 -6.25
CA GLY A 91 3.58 -11.61 -5.71
C GLY A 91 2.40 -12.04 -6.61
N VAL A 92 1.57 -11.07 -7.03
CA VAL A 92 0.45 -11.34 -7.94
C VAL A 92 0.94 -11.77 -9.34
N ALA A 93 2.01 -11.19 -9.85
CA ALA A 93 2.57 -11.56 -11.16
C ALA A 93 3.06 -13.02 -11.17
N PHE A 94 3.77 -13.45 -10.12
CA PHE A 94 4.18 -14.86 -9.98
C PHE A 94 2.97 -15.80 -9.86
N LEU A 95 1.97 -15.42 -9.07
CA LEU A 95 0.72 -16.18 -8.95
C LEU A 95 -0.01 -16.32 -10.30
N ALA A 96 0.00 -15.27 -11.13
CA ALA A 96 -0.60 -15.29 -12.46
C ALA A 96 0.16 -16.22 -13.43
N ILE A 97 1.50 -16.18 -13.43
CA ILE A 97 2.34 -17.08 -14.23
C ILE A 97 2.04 -18.53 -13.85
N ASP A 98 2.04 -18.86 -12.55
CA ASP A 98 1.81 -20.23 -12.12
C ASP A 98 0.37 -20.70 -12.41
N ASN A 99 -0.63 -19.85 -12.24
CA ASN A 99 -2.03 -20.20 -12.51
C ASN A 99 -2.36 -20.40 -14.00
N THR A 100 -1.58 -19.86 -14.94
CA THR A 100 -1.78 -20.16 -16.38
C THR A 100 -1.59 -21.65 -16.69
N SER A 101 -0.89 -22.40 -15.84
CA SER A 101 -0.72 -23.85 -15.99
C SER A 101 -1.87 -24.69 -15.40
N THR A 102 -2.69 -24.12 -14.51
CA THR A 102 -3.68 -24.89 -13.72
C THR A 102 -5.02 -24.17 -13.51
N TYR A 103 -5.44 -23.35 -14.48
CA TYR A 103 -6.67 -22.53 -14.55
C TYR A 103 -7.62 -22.68 -13.35
N ASN A 104 -7.38 -21.89 -12.30
CA ASN A 104 -8.15 -21.96 -11.06
C ASN A 104 -8.80 -20.58 -10.82
N GLU A 105 -10.03 -20.41 -11.32
CA GLU A 105 -10.75 -19.13 -11.32
C GLU A 105 -10.96 -18.55 -9.90
N SER A 106 -10.92 -19.41 -8.89
CA SER A 106 -11.06 -19.08 -7.47
C SER A 106 -10.05 -18.04 -6.96
N TYR A 107 -8.90 -17.86 -7.64
CA TYR A 107 -7.85 -16.92 -7.21
C TYR A 107 -7.85 -15.60 -7.98
N THR A 108 -8.62 -15.45 -9.05
CA THR A 108 -8.56 -14.26 -9.93
C THR A 108 -8.98 -12.99 -9.20
N TYR A 109 -10.13 -13.03 -8.51
CA TYR A 109 -10.66 -11.86 -7.80
C TYR A 109 -9.78 -11.42 -6.62
N PRO A 110 -9.36 -12.30 -5.70
CA PRO A 110 -8.46 -11.92 -4.61
C PRO A 110 -7.10 -11.37 -5.09
N SER A 111 -6.56 -11.92 -6.18
CA SER A 111 -5.30 -11.45 -6.78
C SER A 111 -5.44 -10.05 -7.39
N MET A 112 -6.58 -9.77 -8.02
CA MET A 112 -6.88 -8.44 -8.57
C MET A 112 -6.94 -7.39 -7.46
N LEU A 113 -7.57 -7.70 -6.32
CA LEU A 113 -7.64 -6.79 -5.17
C LEU A 113 -6.25 -6.41 -4.65
N LEU A 114 -5.33 -7.36 -4.56
CA LEU A 114 -3.95 -7.10 -4.11
C LEU A 114 -3.15 -6.31 -5.13
N CYS A 115 -3.34 -6.57 -6.41
CA CYS A 115 -2.71 -5.78 -7.48
C CYS A 115 -3.18 -4.32 -7.41
N VAL A 116 -4.49 -4.09 -7.27
CA VAL A 116 -5.05 -2.74 -7.11
C VAL A 116 -4.54 -2.11 -5.81
N GLY A 117 -4.50 -2.84 -4.70
CA GLY A 117 -3.92 -2.38 -3.44
C GLY A 117 -2.46 -1.94 -3.59
N GLY A 118 -1.64 -2.74 -4.28
CA GLY A 118 -0.25 -2.40 -4.60
C GLY A 118 -0.12 -1.14 -5.46
N ILE A 119 -0.96 -0.98 -6.49
CA ILE A 119 -0.98 0.23 -7.33
C ILE A 119 -1.34 1.46 -6.50
N LEU A 120 -2.38 1.38 -5.67
CA LEU A 120 -2.80 2.48 -4.81
C LEU A 120 -1.71 2.85 -3.77
N SER A 121 -1.01 1.85 -3.22
CA SER A 121 0.17 2.07 -2.37
C SER A 121 1.28 2.79 -3.13
N GLY A 122 1.54 2.45 -4.38
CA GLY A 122 2.50 3.17 -5.22
C GLY A 122 2.10 4.64 -5.44
N ILE A 123 0.83 4.88 -5.74
CA ILE A 123 0.27 6.23 -5.92
C ILE A 123 0.36 7.04 -4.61
N ALA A 124 0.08 6.43 -3.45
CA ALA A 124 0.26 7.08 -2.15
C ALA A 124 1.72 7.53 -1.92
N GLY A 125 2.68 6.71 -2.35
CA GLY A 125 4.10 7.07 -2.36
C GLY A 125 4.42 8.26 -3.26
N VAL A 126 3.80 8.35 -4.44
CA VAL A 126 3.94 9.51 -5.34
C VAL A 126 3.42 10.79 -4.69
N PHE A 127 2.26 10.74 -4.03
CA PHE A 127 1.74 11.90 -3.29
C PHE A 127 2.65 12.30 -2.12
N GLY A 128 3.27 11.33 -1.44
CA GLY A 128 4.32 11.61 -0.47
C GLY A 128 5.49 12.37 -1.10
N ILE A 129 5.97 11.97 -2.28
CA ILE A 129 7.05 12.68 -2.97
C ILE A 129 6.64 14.12 -3.32
N LEU A 130 5.42 14.32 -3.84
CA LEU A 130 4.91 15.66 -4.18
C LEU A 130 4.84 16.57 -2.94
N GLU A 131 4.53 16.01 -1.78
CA GLU A 131 4.57 16.72 -0.50
C GLU A 131 5.99 17.13 -0.09
N ILE A 132 7.01 16.24 -0.22
CA ILE A 132 8.41 16.59 0.07
C ILE A 132 8.89 17.74 -0.82
N VAL A 133 8.56 17.67 -2.10
CA VAL A 133 8.99 18.65 -3.10
C VAL A 133 8.30 20.00 -2.89
N GLY A 134 7.21 20.04 -2.11
CA GLY A 134 6.47 21.27 -1.83
C GLY A 134 5.72 21.77 -3.06
N VAL A 135 5.25 20.85 -3.91
CA VAL A 135 4.41 21.20 -5.07
C VAL A 135 3.12 21.81 -4.52
N LYS A 136 2.84 23.07 -4.86
CA LYS A 136 1.62 23.74 -4.40
C LYS A 136 0.40 23.10 -5.06
N ALA A 137 -0.51 22.59 -4.25
CA ALA A 137 -1.85 22.16 -4.64
C ALA A 137 -2.86 23.28 -4.40
#